data_AF-A0A7V5HMG9-F1
#
_entry.id   AF-A0A7V5HMG9-F1
#
_cell.length_a   1.000
_cell.length_b   1.000
_cell.length_c   1.000
_cell.angle_alpha   90.00
_cell.angle_beta   90.00
_cell.angle_gamma   90.00
#
_symmetry.space_group_name_H-M   'P 1'
#
loop_
_entity.id
_entity.type
_entity.pdbx_description
1 polymer ?
#
loop_
_entity_poly.entity_id
_entity_poly.type
_entity_poly.pdbx_seq_one_letter_code
_entity_poly.pdbx_strand_id
1 'polypeptide(L)'
;MRREIPLAITFISGFLLIVALFIPHKPFGTLQETFNDWYIIVSGFTMILGIDSLLLHNWNKVKRKKSDWPYALTLIMSFFLTLLWGLYSIVYEPTHNPFAPTASFLKYFYKSIFVPLQATMFALLAFFIASAAYRAFRAREINSTLLLFSAALVMLGRVPEGEKAAPYVFGIIFLLFAIYFFIEASLLTAGFLKYLYVAVGVLLLVAIYPVSKLLLAYLPKIADWIMNIPQLAAKRGILIGVALGGIAMSLRIIVGIERTYLK
;
A
#
# COMPACT_ATOMS: atom_id res chain seq x y z
N MET A 1 14.05 -18.40 -35.07
CA MET A 1 12.62 -18.74 -35.14
C MET A 1 11.84 -17.46 -35.40
N ARG A 2 10.86 -17.45 -36.32
CA ARG A 2 10.06 -16.25 -36.57
C ARG A 2 9.29 -15.90 -35.28
N ARG A 3 9.51 -14.68 -34.80
CA ARG A 3 9.05 -14.16 -33.49
C ARG A 3 7.52 -14.12 -33.33
N GLU A 4 6.80 -14.36 -34.42
CA GLU A 4 5.35 -14.33 -34.55
C GLU A 4 4.65 -15.50 -33.84
N ILE A 5 5.25 -16.70 -33.83
CA ILE A 5 4.60 -17.90 -33.25
C ILE A 5 4.48 -17.80 -31.72
N PRO A 6 5.54 -17.49 -30.95
CA PRO A 6 5.42 -17.33 -29.49
C PRO A 6 4.46 -16.19 -29.11
N LEU A 7 4.44 -15.12 -29.91
CA LEU A 7 3.59 -13.95 -29.68
C LEU A 7 2.11 -14.25 -29.93
N ALA A 8 1.80 -15.05 -30.95
CA ALA A 8 0.45 -15.55 -31.17
C ALA A 8 -0.01 -16.44 -30.02
N ILE A 9 0.86 -17.32 -29.50
CA ILE A 9 0.53 -18.21 -28.38
C ILE A 9 0.24 -17.41 -27.10
N THR A 10 1.08 -16.43 -26.75
CA THR A 10 0.85 -15.60 -25.56
C THR A 10 -0.40 -14.74 -25.68
N PHE A 11 -0.65 -14.17 -26.87
CA PHE A 11 -1.84 -13.37 -27.14
C PHE A 11 -3.12 -14.21 -27.02
N ILE A 12 -3.17 -15.38 -27.67
CA ILE A 12 -4.32 -16.28 -27.63
C ILE A 12 -4.57 -16.78 -26.20
N SER A 13 -3.50 -17.13 -25.46
CA SER A 13 -3.61 -17.61 -24.09
C SER A 13 -4.12 -16.52 -23.14
N GLY A 14 -3.61 -15.28 -23.27
CA GLY A 14 -4.09 -14.14 -22.50
C GLY A 14 -5.53 -13.74 -22.83
N PHE A 15 -5.90 -13.78 -24.11
CA PHE A 15 -7.27 -13.52 -24.54
C PHE A 15 -8.25 -14.57 -24.02
N LEU A 16 -7.88 -15.85 -24.05
CA LEU A 16 -8.65 -16.94 -23.45
C LEU A 16 -8.90 -16.73 -21.96
N LEU A 17 -7.90 -16.25 -21.21
CA LEU A 17 -8.03 -15.93 -19.78
C LEU A 17 -9.03 -14.80 -19.54
N ILE A 18 -8.99 -13.74 -20.36
CA ILE A 18 -9.96 -12.65 -20.28
C ILE A 18 -11.37 -13.19 -20.53
N VAL A 19 -11.56 -13.97 -21.59
CA VAL A 19 -12.87 -14.57 -21.92
C VAL A 19 -13.36 -15.50 -20.80
N ALA A 20 -12.48 -16.31 -20.22
CA ALA A 20 -12.81 -17.21 -19.11
C ALA A 20 -13.27 -16.46 -17.85
N LEU A 21 -12.73 -15.26 -17.58
CA LEU A 21 -13.14 -14.44 -16.42
C LEU A 21 -14.55 -13.87 -16.55
N PHE A 22 -15.05 -13.65 -17.77
CA PHE A 22 -16.39 -13.09 -18.00
C PHE A 22 -17.47 -14.14 -18.28
N ILE A 23 -17.09 -15.40 -18.59
CA ILE A 23 -18.03 -16.48 -18.93
C ILE A 23 -17.89 -17.66 -17.96
N PRO A 24 -18.63 -17.68 -16.83
CA PRO A 24 -18.53 -18.72 -15.81
C PRO A 24 -19.42 -19.94 -16.13
N HIS A 25 -19.40 -20.44 -17.36
CA HIS A 25 -20.07 -21.70 -17.72
C HIS A 25 -19.13 -22.60 -18.54
N LYS A 26 -19.35 -23.92 -18.50
CA LYS A 26 -18.58 -24.87 -19.31
C LYS A 26 -18.72 -24.50 -20.80
N PRO A 27 -17.64 -24.59 -21.61
CA PRO A 27 -16.32 -25.15 -21.31
C PRO A 27 -15.32 -24.18 -20.64
N PHE A 28 -15.64 -22.89 -20.53
CA PHE A 28 -14.73 -21.84 -20.06
C PHE A 28 -14.62 -21.73 -18.53
N GLY A 29 -15.61 -22.22 -17.78
CA GLY A 29 -15.62 -22.17 -16.32
C GLY A 29 -14.47 -22.92 -15.62
N THR A 30 -13.93 -23.99 -16.22
CA THR A 30 -12.82 -24.78 -15.64
C THR A 30 -11.44 -24.33 -16.15
N LEU A 31 -11.40 -23.50 -17.19
CA LEU A 31 -10.14 -23.01 -17.76
C LEU A 31 -9.39 -22.16 -16.74
N GLN A 32 -10.08 -21.33 -15.95
CA GLN A 32 -9.45 -20.53 -14.90
C GLN A 32 -8.71 -21.39 -13.86
N GLU A 33 -9.32 -22.50 -13.42
CA GLU A 33 -8.69 -23.45 -12.49
C GLU A 33 -7.46 -24.10 -13.13
N THR A 34 -7.57 -24.58 -14.37
CA THR A 34 -6.43 -25.18 -15.09
C THR A 34 -5.27 -24.20 -15.28
N PHE A 35 -5.56 -22.95 -15.64
CA PHE A 35 -4.55 -21.90 -15.77
C PHE A 35 -3.91 -21.56 -14.42
N ASN A 36 -4.69 -21.54 -13.33
CA ASN A 36 -4.16 -21.34 -11.99
C ASN A 36 -3.24 -22.49 -11.58
N ASP A 37 -3.59 -23.75 -11.87
CA ASP A 37 -2.74 -24.90 -11.58
C ASP A 37 -1.42 -24.82 -12.35
N TRP A 38 -1.46 -24.52 -13.65
CA TRP A 38 -0.26 -24.31 -14.45
C TRP A 38 0.58 -23.14 -13.93
N TYR A 39 -0.05 -22.04 -13.53
CA TYR A 39 0.62 -20.90 -12.93
C TYR A 39 1.31 -21.29 -11.61
N ILE A 40 0.66 -22.07 -10.74
CA ILE A 40 1.26 -22.55 -9.49
C ILE A 40 2.50 -23.41 -9.79
N ILE A 41 2.42 -24.34 -10.74
CA ILE A 41 3.55 -25.19 -11.13
C ILE A 41 4.71 -24.34 -11.66
N VAL A 42 4.45 -23.45 -12.62
CA VAL A 42 5.47 -22.58 -13.22
C VAL A 42 6.07 -21.62 -12.18
N SER A 43 5.25 -21.07 -11.28
CA SER A 43 5.73 -20.17 -10.23
C SER A 43 6.64 -20.89 -9.23
N GLY A 44 6.38 -22.17 -8.93
CA GLY A 44 7.28 -23.01 -8.13
C GLY A 44 8.67 -23.14 -8.74
N PHE A 45 8.77 -23.47 -10.03
CA PHE A 45 10.06 -23.52 -10.74
C PHE A 45 10.72 -22.13 -10.84
N THR A 46 9.91 -21.10 -11.08
CA THR A 46 10.39 -19.71 -11.18
C THR A 46 10.98 -19.23 -9.85
N MET A 47 10.39 -19.63 -8.72
CA MET A 47 10.91 -19.30 -7.40
C MET A 47 12.31 -19.87 -7.18
N ILE A 48 12.55 -21.11 -7.62
CA ILE A 48 13.88 -21.74 -7.54
C ILE A 48 14.89 -20.96 -8.40
N LEU A 49 14.54 -20.65 -9.65
CA LEU A 49 15.39 -19.84 -10.53
C LEU A 49 15.65 -18.44 -9.97
N GLY A 50 14.65 -17.84 -9.30
CA GLY A 50 14.78 -16.54 -8.64
C GLY A 50 15.77 -16.58 -7.48
N ILE A 51 15.69 -17.62 -6.64
CA ILE A 51 16.65 -17.85 -5.55
C ILE A 51 18.05 -18.07 -6.11
N ASP A 52 18.20 -18.94 -7.11
CA ASP A 52 19.49 -19.24 -7.74
C ASP A 52 20.13 -17.98 -8.35
N SER A 53 19.38 -17.23 -9.15
CA SER A 53 19.85 -15.97 -9.74
C SER A 53 20.27 -14.95 -8.67
N LEU A 54 19.52 -14.83 -7.58
CA LEU A 54 19.79 -13.88 -6.51
C LEU A 54 21.02 -14.27 -5.71
N LEU A 55 21.17 -15.56 -5.36
CA LEU A 55 22.35 -16.06 -4.66
C LEU A 55 23.59 -15.98 -5.54
N LEU A 56 23.53 -16.43 -6.80
CA LEU A 56 24.65 -16.37 -7.74
C LEU A 56 25.10 -14.92 -8.00
N HIS A 57 24.16 -13.99 -8.18
CA HIS A 57 24.48 -12.58 -8.39
C HIS A 57 25.23 -11.99 -7.18
N ASN A 58 24.71 -12.20 -5.97
CA ASN A 58 25.30 -11.68 -4.75
C ASN A 58 26.61 -12.42 -4.39
N TRP A 59 26.70 -13.72 -4.65
CA TRP A 59 27.91 -14.51 -4.45
C TRP A 59 29.05 -14.02 -5.34
N ASN A 60 28.77 -13.77 -6.63
CA ASN A 60 29.74 -13.19 -7.55
C ASN A 60 30.16 -11.77 -7.13
N LYS A 61 29.24 -10.98 -6.56
CA LYS A 61 29.52 -9.64 -6.03
C LYS A 61 30.47 -9.69 -4.82
N VAL A 62 30.27 -10.65 -3.92
CA VAL A 62 31.14 -10.91 -2.76
C VAL A 62 32.50 -11.43 -3.21
N LYS A 63 32.55 -12.45 -4.06
CA LYS A 63 33.81 -13.04 -4.57
C LYS A 63 34.69 -12.02 -5.28
N ARG A 64 34.08 -11.09 -6.02
CA ARG A 64 34.78 -10.04 -6.77
C ARG A 64 34.95 -8.73 -5.99
N LYS A 65 34.54 -8.68 -4.71
CA LYS A 65 34.56 -7.48 -3.83
C LYS A 65 34.10 -6.20 -4.54
N LYS A 66 33.00 -6.28 -5.30
CA LYS A 66 32.44 -5.10 -5.97
C LYS A 66 31.88 -4.09 -4.97
N SER A 67 31.58 -2.86 -5.41
CA SER A 67 30.87 -1.87 -4.58
C SER A 67 29.65 -2.50 -3.91
N ASP A 68 29.44 -2.21 -2.63
CA ASP A 68 28.31 -2.72 -1.83
C ASP A 68 28.31 -4.24 -1.61
N TRP A 69 29.49 -4.89 -1.65
CA TRP A 69 29.64 -6.31 -1.29
C TRP A 69 29.25 -6.65 0.15
N PRO A 70 29.41 -5.77 1.18
CA PRO A 70 29.00 -6.13 2.54
C PRO A 70 27.50 -6.41 2.62
N TYR A 71 26.67 -5.60 1.96
CA TYR A 71 25.23 -5.81 1.91
C TYR A 71 24.84 -7.12 1.19
N ALA A 72 25.59 -7.48 0.14
CA ALA A 72 25.40 -8.74 -0.55
C ALA A 72 25.73 -9.95 0.35
N LEU A 73 26.78 -9.84 1.18
CA LEU A 73 27.11 -10.84 2.18
C LEU A 73 26.02 -10.93 3.26
N THR A 74 25.54 -9.80 3.78
CA THR A 74 24.43 -9.76 4.76
C THR A 74 23.22 -10.49 4.21
N LEU A 75 22.83 -10.23 2.95
CA LEU A 75 21.70 -10.89 2.30
C LEU A 75 21.88 -12.41 2.22
N ILE A 76 23.05 -12.89 1.77
CA ILE A 76 23.33 -14.32 1.67
C ILE A 76 23.25 -14.98 3.06
N MET A 77 23.86 -14.36 4.08
CA MET A 77 23.79 -14.84 5.45
C MET A 77 22.36 -14.88 5.99
N SER A 78 21.58 -13.82 5.77
CA SER A 78 20.17 -13.76 6.18
C SER A 78 19.32 -14.81 5.48
N PHE A 79 19.60 -15.13 4.20
CA PHE A 79 18.92 -16.21 3.49
C PHE A 79 19.15 -17.56 4.18
N PHE A 80 20.40 -17.93 4.43
CA PHE A 80 20.72 -19.21 5.08
C PHE A 80 20.23 -19.27 6.53
N LEU A 81 20.35 -18.18 7.30
CA LEU A 81 19.82 -18.10 8.66
C LEU A 81 18.30 -18.35 8.68
N THR A 82 17.56 -17.71 7.78
CA THR A 82 16.10 -17.87 7.70
C THR A 82 15.73 -19.28 7.24
N LEU A 83 16.45 -19.85 6.27
CA LEU A 83 16.23 -21.20 5.78
C LEU A 83 16.49 -22.25 6.87
N LEU A 84 17.62 -22.15 7.57
CA LEU A 84 17.98 -23.06 8.64
C LEU A 84 17.02 -22.94 9.82
N TRP A 85 16.58 -21.74 10.17
CA TRP A 85 15.57 -21.54 11.22
C TRP A 85 14.21 -22.13 10.82
N GLY A 86 13.78 -21.95 9.57
CA GLY A 86 12.57 -22.57 9.04
C GLY A 86 12.63 -24.10 9.11
N LEU A 87 13.73 -24.69 8.66
CA LEU A 87 13.96 -26.14 8.72
C LEU A 87 14.01 -26.66 10.18
N TYR A 88 14.69 -25.94 11.07
CA TYR A 88 14.73 -26.27 12.49
C TYR A 88 13.33 -26.30 13.11
N SER A 89 12.47 -25.32 12.76
CA SER A 89 11.08 -25.28 13.25
C SER A 89 10.24 -26.46 12.78
N ILE A 90 10.49 -26.98 11.58
CA ILE A 90 9.78 -28.17 11.06
C ILE A 90 10.17 -29.42 11.87
N VAL A 91 11.44 -29.54 12.25
CA VAL A 91 11.97 -30.72 12.97
C VAL A 91 11.59 -30.69 14.46
N TYR A 92 11.61 -29.52 15.11
CA TYR A 92 11.39 -29.40 16.56
C TYR A 92 9.93 -29.35 16.99
N GLU A 93 9.01 -28.93 16.12
CA GLU A 93 7.56 -28.86 16.41
C GLU A 93 6.74 -29.72 15.41
N PRO A 94 6.89 -31.07 15.39
CA PRO A 94 6.31 -31.91 14.33
C PRO A 94 4.78 -32.00 14.35
N THR A 95 4.15 -31.66 15.47
CA THR A 95 2.70 -31.83 15.68
C THR A 95 1.88 -30.64 15.17
N HIS A 96 2.53 -29.53 14.77
CA HIS A 96 1.87 -28.35 14.23
C HIS A 96 2.25 -28.17 12.77
N ASN A 97 1.27 -27.84 11.92
CA ASN A 97 1.54 -27.51 10.52
C ASN A 97 2.55 -26.34 10.47
N PRO A 98 3.77 -26.54 9.90
CA PRO A 98 4.82 -25.52 9.89
C PRO A 98 4.45 -24.27 9.08
N PHE A 99 3.45 -24.40 8.22
CA PHE A 99 2.92 -23.33 7.37
C PHE A 99 1.67 -22.66 7.97
N ALA A 100 1.24 -23.06 9.17
CA ALA A 100 0.14 -22.39 9.84
C ALA A 100 0.56 -20.98 10.29
N PRO A 101 -0.32 -19.96 10.21
CA PRO A 101 -0.05 -18.62 10.73
C PRO A 101 0.31 -18.60 12.23
N THR A 102 -0.05 -19.65 12.97
CA THR A 102 0.24 -19.85 14.39
C THR A 102 1.60 -20.50 14.65
N ALA A 103 2.28 -21.02 13.62
CA ALA A 103 3.58 -21.67 13.77
C ALA A 103 4.60 -20.70 14.37
N SER A 104 5.43 -21.23 15.29
CA SER A 104 6.40 -20.44 16.04
C SER A 104 7.31 -19.63 15.11
N PHE A 105 7.93 -20.30 14.13
CA PHE A 105 8.79 -19.64 13.13
C PHE A 105 8.06 -18.53 12.38
N LEU A 106 6.90 -18.80 11.78
CA LEU A 106 6.16 -17.80 10.99
C LEU A 106 5.77 -16.59 11.84
N LYS A 107 5.32 -16.80 13.08
CA LYS A 107 4.94 -15.74 13.99
C LYS A 107 6.12 -14.84 14.36
N TYR A 108 7.25 -15.43 14.75
CA TYR A 108 8.46 -14.66 15.13
C TYR A 108 9.10 -13.99 13.92
N PHE A 109 9.22 -14.71 12.80
CA PHE A 109 9.71 -14.16 11.54
C PHE A 109 8.86 -12.96 11.11
N TYR A 110 7.54 -13.11 11.13
CA TYR A 110 6.62 -12.05 10.74
C TYR A 110 6.76 -10.82 11.66
N LYS A 111 6.67 -11.03 12.97
CA LYS A 111 6.64 -9.90 13.93
C LYS A 111 7.99 -9.21 14.09
N SER A 112 9.09 -9.95 14.07
CA SER A 112 10.42 -9.43 14.39
C SER A 112 11.23 -9.02 13.16
N ILE A 113 10.98 -9.63 12.00
CA ILE A 113 11.76 -9.38 10.78
C ILE A 113 10.88 -8.69 9.74
N PHE A 114 9.77 -9.32 9.35
CA PHE A 114 8.94 -8.82 8.25
C PHE A 114 8.29 -7.46 8.57
N VAL A 115 7.61 -7.35 9.72
CA VAL A 115 6.90 -6.12 10.10
C VAL A 115 7.84 -4.91 10.25
N PRO A 116 8.99 -5.00 10.95
CA PRO A 116 9.91 -3.87 11.04
C PRO A 116 10.55 -3.50 9.70
N LEU A 117 10.95 -4.47 8.87
CA LEU A 117 11.51 -4.18 7.53
C LEU A 117 10.46 -3.54 6.61
N GLN A 118 9.23 -4.02 6.66
CA GLN A 118 8.12 -3.41 5.92
C GLN A 118 7.85 -1.98 6.43
N ALA A 119 7.88 -1.77 7.75
CA ALA A 119 7.70 -0.46 8.36
C ALA A 119 8.80 0.53 7.96
N THR A 120 10.08 0.11 7.87
CA THR A 120 11.16 1.00 7.41
C THR A 120 10.99 1.39 5.94
N MET A 121 10.60 0.44 5.07
CA MET A 121 10.29 0.75 3.67
C MET A 121 9.11 1.72 3.55
N PHE A 122 8.03 1.50 4.30
CA PHE A 122 6.89 2.41 4.31
C PHE A 122 7.22 3.77 4.92
N ALA A 123 8.04 3.84 5.97
CA ALA A 123 8.46 5.09 6.59
C ALA A 123 9.28 5.94 5.61
N LEU A 124 10.22 5.33 4.89
CA LEU A 124 10.97 5.99 3.83
C LEU A 124 10.05 6.46 2.69
N LEU A 125 9.14 5.60 2.23
CA LEU A 125 8.19 5.95 1.20
C LEU A 125 7.27 7.10 1.62
N ALA A 126 6.76 7.09 2.86
CA ALA A 126 5.96 8.17 3.41
C ALA A 126 6.76 9.48 3.49
N PHE A 127 8.01 9.43 3.94
CA PHE A 127 8.90 10.59 3.98
C PHE A 127 9.16 11.16 2.58
N PHE A 128 9.46 10.31 1.59
CA PHE A 128 9.70 10.76 0.20
C PHE A 128 8.43 11.29 -0.45
N ILE A 129 7.27 10.68 -0.22
CA ILE A 129 5.99 11.19 -0.70
C ILE A 129 5.70 12.54 -0.05
N ALA A 130 5.87 12.67 1.27
CA ALA A 130 5.65 13.93 1.97
C ALA A 130 6.61 15.03 1.47
N SER A 131 7.89 14.71 1.24
CA SER A 131 8.88 15.63 0.70
C SER A 131 8.58 16.04 -0.75
N ALA A 132 8.23 15.08 -1.60
CA ALA A 132 7.83 15.33 -2.99
C ALA A 132 6.53 16.14 -3.05
N ALA A 133 5.55 15.80 -2.22
CA ALA A 133 4.29 16.51 -2.05
C ALA A 133 4.53 17.93 -1.54
N TYR A 134 5.38 18.16 -0.53
CA TYR A 134 5.72 19.51 -0.06
C TYR A 134 6.38 20.36 -1.16
N ARG A 135 7.27 19.75 -1.94
CA ARG A 135 7.93 20.42 -3.07
C ARG A 135 6.99 20.68 -4.26
N ALA A 136 6.03 19.79 -4.51
CA ALA A 136 5.06 19.89 -5.60
C ALA A 136 3.83 20.75 -5.23
N PHE A 137 3.39 20.67 -3.98
CA PHE A 137 2.31 21.44 -3.38
C PHE A 137 2.88 22.63 -2.62
N ARG A 138 3.55 23.54 -3.33
CA ARG A 138 3.60 24.92 -2.87
C ARG A 138 2.15 25.41 -2.94
N ALA A 139 1.47 25.55 -1.80
CA ALA A 139 0.04 25.85 -1.68
C ALA A 139 -0.35 27.19 -2.35
N ARG A 140 -0.42 27.18 -3.68
CA ARG A 140 -0.84 28.30 -4.52
C ARG A 140 -2.09 27.99 -5.34
N GLU A 141 -2.35 26.72 -5.63
CA GLU A 141 -3.47 26.30 -6.48
C GLU A 141 -4.62 25.68 -5.67
N ILE A 142 -5.84 26.09 -5.97
CA ILE A 142 -7.08 25.66 -5.30
C ILE A 142 -7.25 24.13 -5.33
N ASN A 143 -6.90 23.49 -6.46
CA ASN A 143 -7.02 22.04 -6.63
C ASN A 143 -6.12 21.26 -5.66
N SER A 144 -4.92 21.75 -5.41
CA SER A 144 -3.95 21.12 -4.49
C SER A 144 -4.37 21.22 -3.04
N THR A 145 -4.98 22.34 -2.64
CA THR A 145 -5.55 22.53 -1.30
C THR A 145 -6.73 21.60 -1.07
N LEU A 146 -7.59 21.41 -2.07
CA LEU A 146 -8.71 20.47 -2.00
C LEU A 146 -8.22 19.03 -1.85
N LEU A 147 -7.17 18.64 -2.57
CA LEU A 147 -6.56 17.31 -2.44
C LEU A 147 -5.92 17.11 -1.06
N LEU A 148 -5.20 18.10 -0.54
CA LEU A 148 -4.59 18.05 0.80
C LEU A 148 -5.66 17.93 1.90
N PHE A 149 -6.72 18.74 1.81
CA PHE A 149 -7.83 18.71 2.76
C PHE A 149 -8.57 17.37 2.70
N SER A 150 -8.84 16.86 1.49
CA SER A 150 -9.47 15.55 1.30
C SER A 150 -8.61 14.42 1.88
N ALA A 151 -7.29 14.45 1.67
CA ALA A 151 -6.36 13.48 2.22
C ALA A 151 -6.32 13.53 3.76
N ALA A 152 -6.25 14.73 4.34
CA ALA A 152 -6.26 14.90 5.79
C ALA A 152 -7.55 14.37 6.43
N LEU A 153 -8.71 14.64 5.81
CA LEU A 153 -10.01 14.16 6.28
C LEU A 153 -10.12 12.63 6.19
N VAL A 154 -9.68 12.04 5.07
CA VAL A 154 -9.65 10.57 4.89
C VAL A 154 -8.73 9.89 5.90
N MET A 155 -7.53 10.45 6.13
CA MET A 155 -6.59 9.91 7.11
C MET A 155 -7.17 9.94 8.53
N LEU A 156 -7.83 11.04 8.91
CA LEU A 156 -8.52 11.17 10.19
C LEU A 156 -9.65 10.16 10.39
N GLY A 157 -10.36 9.78 9.32
CA GLY A 157 -11.48 8.82 9.39
C GLY A 157 -11.09 7.34 9.31
N ARG A 158 -9.86 7.00 8.91
CA ARG A 158 -9.45 5.60 8.63
C ARG A 158 -8.27 5.10 9.44
N VAL A 159 -7.38 5.98 9.90
CA VAL A 159 -6.29 5.56 10.76
C VAL A 159 -6.89 5.24 12.14
N PRO A 160 -6.65 4.06 12.74
CA PRO A 160 -7.24 3.71 14.04
C PRO A 160 -6.97 4.75 15.14
N GLU A 161 -5.76 5.32 15.14
CA GLU A 161 -5.41 6.42 16.04
C GLU A 161 -5.96 7.78 15.57
N GLY A 162 -6.18 7.94 14.26
CA GLY A 162 -6.82 9.12 13.67
C GLY A 162 -8.30 9.22 14.06
N GLU A 163 -9.04 8.11 14.03
CA GLU A 163 -10.46 8.08 14.41
C GLU A 163 -10.66 8.48 15.87
N LYS A 164 -9.80 7.99 16.76
CA LYS A 164 -9.76 8.39 18.16
C LYS A 164 -9.36 9.85 18.33
N ALA A 165 -8.45 10.36 17.48
CA ALA A 165 -7.98 11.74 17.53
C ALA A 165 -9.00 12.73 16.94
N ALA A 166 -9.90 12.31 16.05
CA ALA A 166 -10.81 13.19 15.32
C ALA A 166 -11.68 14.08 16.21
N PRO A 167 -12.35 13.57 17.26
CA PRO A 167 -13.10 14.39 18.20
C PRO A 167 -12.27 15.52 18.82
N TYR A 168 -11.02 15.21 19.18
CA TYR A 168 -10.13 16.18 19.82
C TYR A 168 -9.65 17.24 18.83
N VAL A 169 -9.28 16.85 17.60
CA VAL A 169 -8.83 17.79 16.56
C VAL A 169 -9.94 18.79 16.23
N PHE A 170 -11.15 18.31 15.96
CA PHE A 170 -12.28 19.19 15.67
C PHE A 170 -12.70 19.99 16.90
N GLY A 171 -12.64 19.41 18.11
CA GLY A 171 -12.90 20.12 19.36
C GLY A 171 -11.94 21.30 19.57
N ILE A 172 -10.64 21.11 19.31
CA ILE A 172 -9.64 22.18 19.38
C ILE A 172 -9.94 23.29 18.36
N ILE A 173 -10.31 22.94 17.12
CA ILE A 173 -10.67 23.92 16.09
C ILE A 173 -11.87 24.76 16.55
N PHE A 174 -12.95 24.12 17.00
CA PHE A 174 -14.14 24.82 17.50
C PHE A 174 -13.83 25.70 18.71
N LEU A 175 -12.95 25.25 19.61
CA LEU A 175 -12.51 26.01 20.78
C LEU A 175 -11.70 27.25 20.36
N LEU A 176 -10.78 27.13 19.41
CA LEU A 176 -10.03 28.27 18.87
C LEU A 176 -10.95 29.29 18.20
N PHE A 177 -11.94 28.84 17.43
CA PHE A 177 -12.96 29.72 16.84
C PHE A 177 -13.81 30.40 17.91
N ALA A 178 -14.25 29.67 18.94
CA ALA A 178 -15.00 30.26 20.04
C ALA A 178 -14.19 31.36 20.76
N ILE A 179 -12.90 31.10 21.04
CA ILE A 179 -11.98 32.09 21.62
C ILE A 179 -11.86 33.32 20.73
N TYR A 180 -11.67 33.14 19.41
CA TYR A 180 -11.63 34.25 18.46
C TYR A 180 -12.89 35.12 18.55
N PHE A 181 -14.07 34.51 18.54
CA PHE A 181 -15.35 35.23 18.67
C PHE A 181 -15.49 35.94 20.02
N PHE A 182 -15.00 35.36 21.12
CA PHE A 182 -14.99 36.02 22.43
C PHE A 182 -14.01 37.20 22.51
N ILE A 183 -12.84 37.08 21.89
CA ILE A 183 -11.88 38.19 21.80
C ILE A 183 -12.50 39.34 21.00
N GLU A 184 -13.07 39.06 19.83
CA GLU A 184 -13.73 40.08 19.00
C GLU A 184 -14.91 40.75 19.75
N ALA A 185 -15.68 39.96 20.50
CA ALA A 185 -16.74 40.48 21.36
C ALA A 185 -16.22 41.41 22.47
N SER A 186 -15.02 41.15 23.00
CA SER A 186 -14.42 41.95 24.09
C SER A 186 -13.97 43.34 23.62
N LEU A 187 -13.62 43.47 22.34
CA LEU A 187 -13.22 44.73 21.70
C LEU A 187 -14.41 45.67 21.44
N LEU A 188 -15.64 45.14 21.47
CA LEU A 188 -16.87 45.90 21.26
C LEU A 188 -17.37 46.54 22.58
N THR A 189 -17.56 47.86 22.57
CA THR A 189 -17.88 48.65 23.77
C THR A 189 -19.30 48.38 24.29
N ALA A 190 -20.32 48.48 23.42
CA ALA A 190 -21.70 48.04 23.68
C ALA A 190 -22.51 48.02 22.37
N GLY A 191 -23.42 47.04 22.20
CA GLY A 191 -24.31 46.98 21.04
C GLY A 191 -24.77 45.56 20.71
N PHE A 192 -25.77 45.44 19.82
CA PHE A 192 -26.30 44.16 19.34
C PHE A 192 -25.21 43.22 18.82
N LEU A 193 -24.22 43.78 18.09
CA LEU A 193 -23.07 43.04 17.57
C LEU A 193 -22.30 42.30 18.67
N LYS A 194 -22.07 42.91 19.84
CA LYS A 194 -21.36 42.26 20.95
C LYS A 194 -22.09 41.01 21.43
N TYR A 195 -23.39 41.12 21.65
CA TYR A 195 -24.22 39.99 22.07
C TYR A 195 -24.26 38.89 21.00
N LEU A 196 -24.26 39.27 19.71
CA LEU A 196 -24.19 38.32 18.61
C LEU A 196 -22.88 37.53 18.62
N TYR A 197 -21.72 38.19 18.73
CA TYR A 197 -20.41 37.51 18.79
C TYR A 197 -20.30 36.59 20.02
N VAL A 198 -20.79 37.02 21.20
CA VAL A 198 -20.84 36.18 22.41
C VAL A 198 -21.76 34.98 22.21
N ALA A 199 -22.96 35.19 21.64
CA ALA A 199 -23.90 34.10 21.37
C ALA A 199 -23.31 33.07 20.40
N VAL A 200 -22.61 33.51 19.35
CA VAL A 200 -21.91 32.63 18.41
C VAL A 200 -20.77 31.88 19.10
N GLY A 201 -19.97 32.54 19.94
CA GLY A 201 -18.91 31.88 20.72
C GLY A 201 -19.44 30.80 21.67
N VAL A 202 -20.54 31.08 22.37
CA VAL A 202 -21.21 30.09 23.24
C VAL A 202 -21.79 28.94 22.43
N LEU A 203 -22.43 29.24 21.29
CA LEU A 203 -22.98 28.22 20.39
C LEU A 203 -21.89 27.29 19.86
N LEU A 204 -20.72 27.83 19.50
CA LEU A 204 -19.56 27.04 19.08
C LEU A 204 -19.06 26.11 20.19
N LEU A 205 -19.01 26.57 21.45
CA LEU A 205 -18.66 25.71 22.59
C LEU A 205 -19.68 24.58 22.81
N VAL A 206 -20.97 24.90 22.75
CA VAL A 206 -22.04 23.90 22.88
C VAL A 206 -22.01 22.90 21.72
N ALA A 207 -21.64 23.35 20.52
CA ALA A 207 -21.57 22.53 19.32
C ALA A 207 -20.44 21.49 19.35
N ILE A 208 -19.41 21.63 20.21
CA ILE A 208 -18.27 20.69 20.28
C ILE A 208 -18.74 19.24 20.49
N TYR A 209 -19.62 19.01 21.47
CA TYR A 209 -20.09 17.67 21.81
C TYR A 209 -20.97 17.00 20.72
N PRO A 210 -22.03 17.64 20.19
CA PRO A 210 -22.84 17.03 19.13
C PRO A 210 -22.08 16.87 17.82
N VAL A 211 -21.22 17.83 17.45
CA VAL A 211 -20.45 17.77 16.20
C VAL A 211 -19.40 16.66 16.26
N SER A 212 -18.70 16.49 17.38
CA SER A 212 -17.72 15.41 17.53
C SER A 212 -18.36 14.01 17.43
N LYS A 213 -19.55 13.82 18.02
CA LYS A 213 -20.31 12.56 17.90
C LYS A 213 -20.80 12.31 16.48
N LEU A 214 -21.27 13.35 15.78
CA LEU A 214 -21.67 13.26 14.38
C LEU A 214 -20.46 12.89 13.49
N LEU A 215 -19.32 13.53 13.70
CA LEU A 215 -18.10 13.28 12.95
C LEU A 215 -17.63 11.83 13.08
N LEU A 216 -17.61 11.25 14.28
CA LEU A 216 -17.28 9.83 14.49
C LEU A 216 -18.18 8.89 13.67
N ALA A 217 -19.47 9.23 13.50
CA ALA A 217 -20.42 8.39 12.78
C ALA A 217 -20.31 8.51 11.25
N TYR A 218 -19.89 9.66 10.72
CA TYR A 218 -19.90 9.95 9.27
C TYR A 218 -18.50 10.00 8.64
N LEU A 219 -17.44 10.33 9.39
CA LEU A 219 -16.06 10.34 8.86
C LEU A 219 -15.65 8.99 8.26
N PRO A 220 -15.89 7.83 8.91
CA PRO A 220 -15.56 6.54 8.33
C PRO A 220 -16.32 6.30 7.02
N LYS A 221 -17.62 6.62 6.97
CA LYS A 221 -18.45 6.44 5.75
C LYS A 221 -17.97 7.30 4.58
N ILE A 222 -17.57 8.54 4.85
CA ILE A 222 -17.02 9.44 3.83
C ILE A 222 -15.67 8.90 3.34
N ALA A 223 -14.82 8.47 4.25
CA ALA A 223 -13.53 7.87 3.89
C ALA A 223 -13.72 6.58 3.09
N ASP A 224 -14.69 5.73 3.46
CA ASP A 224 -15.08 4.53 2.70
C ASP A 224 -15.49 4.86 1.29
N TRP A 225 -16.32 5.89 1.10
CA TRP A 225 -16.76 6.33 -0.21
C TRP A 225 -15.57 6.79 -1.07
N ILE A 226 -14.65 7.58 -0.50
CA ILE A 226 -13.43 8.04 -1.20
C ILE A 226 -12.52 6.84 -1.57
N MET A 227 -12.36 5.87 -0.68
CA MET A 227 -11.52 4.71 -0.96
C MET A 227 -12.14 3.77 -2.00
N ASN A 228 -13.44 3.50 -1.89
CA ASN A 228 -14.10 2.48 -2.70
C ASN A 228 -14.46 2.97 -4.10
N ILE A 229 -14.57 4.28 -4.31
CA ILE A 229 -14.94 4.85 -5.61
C ILE A 229 -13.72 5.45 -6.32
N PRO A 230 -13.25 6.67 -6.02
CA PRO A 230 -12.17 7.29 -6.80
C PRO A 230 -10.81 6.61 -6.60
N GLN A 231 -10.44 6.24 -5.36
CA GLN A 231 -9.16 5.57 -5.13
C GLN A 231 -9.13 4.19 -5.77
N LEU A 232 -10.21 3.40 -5.64
CA LEU A 232 -10.29 2.08 -6.26
C LEU A 232 -10.21 2.16 -7.79
N ALA A 233 -10.85 3.16 -8.40
CA ALA A 233 -10.73 3.42 -9.84
C ALA A 233 -9.28 3.71 -10.25
N ALA A 234 -8.58 4.60 -9.53
CA ALA A 234 -7.17 4.90 -9.77
C ALA A 234 -6.27 3.67 -9.57
N LYS A 235 -6.48 2.91 -8.49
CA LYS A 235 -5.75 1.67 -8.20
C LYS A 235 -5.89 0.65 -9.32
N ARG A 236 -7.10 0.47 -9.85
CA ARG A 236 -7.36 -0.42 -10.99
C ARG A 236 -6.60 0.04 -12.23
N GLY A 237 -6.60 1.33 -12.54
CA GLY A 237 -5.82 1.90 -13.65
C GLY A 237 -4.31 1.63 -13.52
N ILE A 238 -3.73 1.84 -12.34
CA ILE A 238 -2.32 1.53 -12.07
C ILE A 238 -2.04 0.04 -12.23
N LEU A 239 -2.88 -0.83 -11.65
CA LEU A 239 -2.72 -2.29 -11.76
C LEU A 239 -2.78 -2.77 -13.21
N ILE A 240 -3.70 -2.23 -14.01
CA ILE A 240 -3.77 -2.51 -15.45
C ILE A 240 -2.48 -2.05 -16.14
N GLY A 241 -1.99 -0.85 -15.84
CA GLY A 241 -0.74 -0.34 -16.39
C GLY A 241 0.48 -1.20 -16.04
N VAL A 242 0.59 -1.63 -14.77
CA VAL A 242 1.65 -2.53 -14.30
C VAL A 242 1.56 -3.89 -14.99
N ALA A 243 0.35 -4.44 -15.11
CA ALA A 243 0.14 -5.72 -15.79
C ALA A 243 0.53 -5.66 -17.27
N LEU A 244 0.08 -4.62 -18.00
CA LEU A 244 0.44 -4.40 -19.39
C LEU A 244 1.94 -4.17 -19.57
N GLY A 245 2.57 -3.39 -18.68
CA GLY A 245 4.02 -3.16 -18.67
C GLY A 245 4.80 -4.44 -18.42
N GLY A 246 4.34 -5.29 -17.50
CA GLY A 246 4.90 -6.61 -17.24
C GLY A 246 4.82 -7.53 -18.46
N ILE A 247 3.65 -7.61 -19.11
CA ILE A 247 3.46 -8.38 -20.35
C ILE A 247 4.39 -7.89 -21.44
N ALA A 248 4.49 -6.56 -21.64
CA ALA A 248 5.36 -5.97 -22.64
C ALA A 248 6.84 -6.30 -22.38
N MET A 249 7.29 -6.23 -21.13
CA MET A 249 8.66 -6.61 -20.72
C MET A 249 8.92 -8.10 -20.99
N SER A 250 8.01 -8.98 -20.56
CA SER A 250 8.13 -10.43 -20.79
C SER A 250 8.19 -10.74 -22.29
N LEU A 251 7.38 -10.08 -23.10
CA LEU A 251 7.38 -10.24 -24.55
C LEU A 251 8.72 -9.80 -25.17
N ARG A 252 9.27 -8.65 -24.75
CA ARG A 252 10.56 -8.14 -25.22
C ARG A 252 11.72 -9.09 -24.89
N ILE A 253 11.65 -9.75 -23.74
CA ILE A 253 12.61 -10.80 -23.34
C ILE A 253 12.45 -12.05 -24.23
N ILE A 254 11.23 -12.58 -24.40
CA ILE A 254 10.97 -13.78 -25.21
C ILE A 254 11.39 -13.59 -26.67
N VAL A 255 11.13 -12.40 -27.22
CA VAL A 255 11.48 -12.03 -28.59
C VAL A 255 12.99 -11.78 -28.74
N GLY A 256 13.73 -11.71 -27.62
CA GLY A 256 15.17 -11.48 -27.59
C GLY A 256 15.56 -10.06 -28.01
N ILE A 257 14.64 -9.10 -27.86
CA ILE A 257 14.90 -7.67 -28.06
C ILE A 257 15.68 -7.13 -26.86
N GLU A 258 15.30 -7.57 -25.65
CA GLU A 258 16.05 -7.32 -24.43
C GLU A 258 16.85 -8.57 -24.04
N ARG A 259 18.14 -8.38 -23.74
CA ARG A 259 18.96 -9.44 -23.17
C ARG A 259 18.75 -9.47 -21.67
N THR A 260 18.33 -10.62 -21.14
CA THR A 260 18.28 -10.86 -19.70
C THR A 260 19.68 -10.69 -19.10
N TYR A 261 19.75 -10.16 -17.87
CA TYR A 261 21.02 -9.93 -17.14
C TYR A 261 21.80 -11.22 -16.82
N LEU A 262 21.24 -12.39 -17.12
CA LEU A 262 21.90 -13.69 -17.07
C LEU A 262 22.84 -13.83 -18.27
N LYS A 263 24.12 -13.50 -18.04
CA LYS A 263 25.24 -13.97 -18.85
C LYS A 263 25.90 -15.15 -18.16
#